data_AF-A0A8C5CIV0-F1
#
_entry.id   AF-A0A8C5CIV0-F1
#
_cell.length_a   1.000
_cell.length_b   1.000
_cell.length_c   1.000
_cell.angle_alpha   90.00
_cell.angle_beta   90.00
_cell.angle_gamma   90.00
#
_symmetry.space_group_name_H-M   'P 1'
#
loop_
_entity.id
_entity.type
_entity.pdbx_description
1 polymer ?
#
loop_
_entity_poly.entity_id
_entity_poly.type
_entity_poly.pdbx_seq_one_letter_code
_entity_poly.pdbx_strand_id
1 'polypeptide(L)'
;MENTPPTLRCFNENHCAELFPDDGVETVTSEEQKKVERNIEEVLSVYKQIHSVPEPTLLREQHYQYLKKGLRTLSDAYECLDASRPWLCYWILHSLELLEEPIPAAVASDVCQFLAHCQSPTGGFAGGPRQHAHLAPTYAAVNALCIIGTEEAYGIIDRERLLDFLRSVKQPDGSFVMHVGGEVDVRSAYCAASVASLTNILTPKLFEDTPGWILRCQNWEGGLGGVPGLEAHGGYTFCGTAAMVILGKEHMLDLKGLLRWTVSRQMRYEGGFQGRCNKLVDGCYSFWQAGLLPLLHRAFFRDGESELSLQRWMFEQQALQEYILLCCQNPAGGLLDKPGKSRDFYHTCYCLSGLSVAQHFGNVDLHREFILGKEENRLAPTHPVYNICPEKVAAALQHFHRLPVSGQSSAPSSSSHQQPAPAADGELS
;
A
#
# COMPACT_ATOMS: atom_id res chain seq x y z
N MET A 1 35.47 15.70 -6.06
CA MET A 1 34.54 16.82 -6.20
C MET A 1 33.83 16.94 -4.87
N GLU A 2 34.00 18.05 -4.18
CA GLU A 2 33.38 18.28 -2.88
C GLU A 2 31.85 18.15 -3.03
N ASN A 3 31.29 17.13 -2.39
CA ASN A 3 29.84 16.92 -2.33
C ASN A 3 29.25 18.02 -1.47
N THR A 4 28.93 19.17 -2.06
CA THR A 4 27.98 20.09 -1.44
C THR A 4 26.67 19.30 -1.28
N PRO A 5 26.13 19.14 -0.06
CA PRO A 5 24.86 18.45 0.12
C PRO A 5 23.81 19.11 -0.78
N PRO A 6 22.93 18.34 -1.45
CA PRO A 6 21.94 18.91 -2.34
C PRO A 6 21.10 19.92 -1.56
N THR A 7 21.01 21.16 -2.08
CA THR A 7 20.18 22.20 -1.49
C THR A 7 18.75 21.69 -1.39
N LEU A 8 18.14 21.82 -0.21
CA LEU A 8 16.74 21.46 -0.03
C LEU A 8 15.87 22.33 -0.95
N ARG A 9 14.99 21.70 -1.72
CA ARG A 9 14.09 22.36 -2.68
C ARG A 9 13.25 23.41 -1.97
N CYS A 10 12.71 23.08 -0.80
CA CYS A 10 11.90 23.99 0.00
C CYS A 10 12.66 25.23 0.51
N PHE A 11 14.00 25.24 0.44
CA PHE A 11 14.83 26.38 0.87
C PHE A 11 15.39 27.21 -0.30
N ASN A 12 15.07 26.84 -1.54
CA ASN A 12 15.41 27.64 -2.71
C ASN A 12 14.72 29.00 -2.64
N GLU A 13 15.42 30.06 -3.07
CA GLU A 13 14.92 31.45 -3.02
C GLU A 13 13.59 31.64 -3.76
N ASN A 14 13.38 30.88 -4.84
CA ASN A 14 12.18 30.95 -5.66
C ASN A 14 11.02 30.06 -5.13
N HIS A 15 11.20 29.35 -4.02
CA HIS A 15 10.17 28.41 -3.52
C HIS A 15 8.87 29.13 -3.12
N CYS A 16 8.96 30.38 -2.67
CA CYS A 16 7.78 31.20 -2.36
C CYS A 16 6.87 31.46 -3.56
N ALA A 17 7.37 31.34 -4.80
CA ALA A 17 6.56 31.42 -6.01
C ALA A 17 5.61 30.21 -6.20
N GLU A 18 5.77 29.16 -5.39
CA GLU A 18 4.91 27.98 -5.40
C GLU A 18 3.67 28.12 -4.51
N LEU A 19 3.59 29.15 -3.66
CA LEU A 19 2.41 29.40 -2.80
C LEU A 19 1.12 29.48 -3.62
N PHE A 20 0.00 29.06 -3.03
CA PHE A 20 -1.29 29.02 -3.70
C PHE A 20 -1.76 30.43 -4.12
N PRO A 21 -1.89 30.71 -5.43
CA PRO A 21 -2.54 31.93 -5.89
C PRO A 21 -4.06 31.74 -5.84
N ASP A 22 -4.77 32.59 -5.12
CA ASP A 22 -6.23 32.56 -5.07
C ASP A 22 -6.89 33.55 -6.04
N ASP A 23 -6.09 34.22 -6.88
CA ASP A 23 -6.53 35.20 -7.87
C ASP A 23 -7.40 36.33 -7.30
N GLY A 24 -7.27 36.62 -5.99
CA GLY A 24 -8.10 37.59 -5.27
C GLY A 24 -9.54 37.11 -5.00
N VAL A 25 -9.83 35.81 -5.13
CA VAL A 25 -11.13 35.20 -4.88
C VAL A 25 -11.04 34.18 -3.75
N GLU A 26 -11.42 34.62 -2.55
CA GLU A 26 -11.37 33.76 -1.36
C GLU A 26 -12.58 32.81 -1.29
N THR A 27 -12.29 31.57 -0.92
CA THR A 27 -13.26 30.51 -0.66
C THR A 27 -12.76 29.69 0.53
N VAL A 28 -13.63 28.84 1.11
CA VAL A 28 -13.21 27.90 2.16
C VAL A 28 -11.99 27.07 1.76
N THR A 29 -11.89 26.68 0.48
CA THR A 29 -10.74 25.94 -0.04
C THR A 29 -9.46 26.77 0.00
N SER A 30 -9.50 28.00 -0.53
CA SER A 30 -8.29 28.84 -0.59
C SER A 30 -7.85 29.29 0.80
N GLU A 31 -8.79 29.61 1.68
CA GLU A 31 -8.51 29.98 3.07
C GLU A 31 -7.79 28.86 3.84
N GLU A 32 -8.30 27.62 3.76
CA GLU A 32 -7.70 26.48 4.43
C GLU A 32 -6.37 26.06 3.79
N GLN A 33 -6.23 26.15 2.45
CA GLN A 33 -4.94 25.91 1.78
C GLN A 33 -3.88 26.91 2.25
N LYS A 34 -4.17 28.22 2.20
CA LYS A 34 -3.25 29.26 2.67
C LYS A 34 -2.90 29.10 4.15
N LYS A 35 -3.83 28.61 4.97
CA LYS A 35 -3.58 28.31 6.39
C LYS A 35 -2.59 27.16 6.58
N VAL A 36 -2.73 26.09 5.79
CA VAL A 36 -1.75 24.99 5.80
C VAL A 36 -0.39 25.47 5.31
N GLU A 37 -0.33 26.24 4.23
CA GLU A 37 0.93 26.78 3.72
C GLU A 37 1.65 27.65 4.75
N ARG A 38 0.94 28.50 5.49
CA ARG A 38 1.52 29.27 6.61
C ARG A 38 2.11 28.37 7.70
N ASN A 39 1.40 27.34 8.11
CA ASN A 39 1.92 26.39 9.12
C ASN A 39 3.17 25.65 8.63
N ILE A 40 3.23 25.32 7.34
CA ILE A 40 4.40 24.67 6.73
C ILE A 40 5.57 25.67 6.66
N GLU A 41 5.35 26.91 6.20
CA GLU A 41 6.35 27.97 6.18
C GLU A 41 6.95 28.21 7.57
N GLU A 42 6.14 28.18 8.63
CA GLU A 42 6.61 28.28 10.02
C GLU A 42 7.57 27.14 10.39
N VAL A 43 7.22 25.89 10.07
CA VAL A 43 8.07 24.72 10.30
C VAL A 43 9.39 24.84 9.55
N LEU A 44 9.33 25.20 8.26
CA LEU A 44 10.50 25.37 7.40
C LEU A 44 11.41 26.51 7.89
N SER A 45 10.83 27.64 8.27
CA SER A 45 11.53 28.80 8.81
C SER A 45 12.26 28.48 10.12
N VAL A 46 11.59 27.81 11.06
CA VAL A 46 12.21 27.38 12.32
C VAL A 46 13.36 26.42 12.05
N TYR A 47 13.16 25.43 11.17
CA TYR A 47 14.23 24.48 10.83
C TYR A 47 15.45 25.17 10.22
N LYS A 48 15.24 26.14 9.31
CA LYS A 48 16.31 26.92 8.69
C LYS A 48 17.06 27.82 9.68
N GLN A 49 16.39 28.32 10.72
CA GLN A 49 17.02 29.16 11.75
C GLN A 49 17.91 28.36 12.71
N ILE A 50 17.52 27.12 13.04
CA ILE A 50 18.25 26.30 14.02
C ILE A 50 19.38 25.46 13.41
N HIS A 51 19.38 25.23 12.09
CA HIS A 51 20.41 24.45 11.40
C HIS A 51 21.27 25.32 10.49
N SER A 52 22.57 25.38 10.77
CA SER A 52 23.55 26.05 9.90
C SER A 52 23.78 25.29 8.58
N VAL A 53 23.67 23.95 8.61
CA VAL A 53 23.68 23.07 7.42
C VAL A 53 22.44 22.19 7.49
N PRO A 54 21.41 22.46 6.65
CA PRO A 54 20.18 21.69 6.65
C PRO A 54 20.37 20.22 6.24
N GLU A 55 20.20 19.30 7.19
CA GLU A 55 20.24 17.86 6.95
C GLU A 55 19.03 17.18 7.62
N PRO A 56 17.88 17.08 6.92
CA PRO A 56 16.68 16.46 7.48
C PRO A 56 16.99 15.05 7.98
N THR A 57 16.54 14.71 9.18
CA THR A 57 16.89 13.44 9.84
C THR A 57 15.62 12.72 10.29
N LEU A 58 15.56 11.42 10.02
CA LEU A 58 14.52 10.52 10.48
C LEU A 58 14.75 10.20 11.96
N LEU A 59 13.74 10.43 12.80
CA LEU A 59 13.78 10.17 14.25
C LEU A 59 13.54 8.69 14.56
N ARG A 60 14.38 7.82 13.98
CA ARG A 60 14.24 6.35 13.96
C ARG A 60 14.02 5.77 15.36
N GLU A 61 14.89 6.11 16.31
CA GLU A 61 14.80 5.58 17.68
C GLU A 61 13.49 5.98 18.35
N GLN A 62 13.05 7.24 18.19
CA GLN A 62 11.78 7.70 18.75
C GLN A 62 10.60 6.95 18.13
N HIS A 63 10.63 6.72 16.82
CA HIS A 63 9.61 5.96 16.11
C HIS A 63 9.59 4.50 16.56
N TYR A 64 10.75 3.86 16.71
CA TYR A 64 10.89 2.51 17.25
C TYR A 64 10.27 2.39 18.64
N GLN A 65 10.59 3.29 19.58
CA GLN A 65 10.04 3.25 20.94
C GLN A 65 8.51 3.42 20.95
N TYR A 66 7.97 4.30 20.10
CA TYR A 66 6.53 4.48 19.92
C TYR A 66 5.85 3.21 19.42
N LEU A 67 6.40 2.58 18.38
CA LEU A 67 5.89 1.36 17.75
C LEU A 67 5.97 0.15 18.68
N LYS A 68 7.11 -0.04 19.33
CA LYS A 68 7.36 -1.13 20.30
C LYS A 68 6.33 -1.12 21.43
N LYS A 69 6.03 0.07 21.97
CA LYS A 69 4.99 0.23 23.00
C LYS A 69 3.60 -0.07 22.43
N GLY A 70 3.29 0.48 21.26
CA GLY A 70 1.99 0.31 20.60
C GLY A 70 1.63 -1.13 20.27
N LEU A 71 2.63 -1.96 19.91
CA LEU A 71 2.41 -3.37 19.60
C LEU A 71 1.92 -4.19 20.81
N ARG A 72 2.17 -3.70 22.03
CA ARG A 72 1.82 -4.40 23.28
C ARG A 72 0.61 -3.79 23.96
N THR A 73 0.56 -2.47 24.08
CA THR A 73 -0.46 -1.77 24.86
C THR A 73 -0.87 -0.46 24.20
N LEU A 74 -2.16 -0.20 24.18
CA LEU A 74 -2.78 1.03 23.67
C LEU A 74 -3.58 1.69 24.79
N SER A 75 -3.71 3.02 24.73
CA SER A 75 -4.61 3.76 25.61
C SER A 75 -6.07 3.62 25.14
N ASP A 76 -7.01 4.01 26.00
CA ASP A 76 -8.45 4.15 25.70
C ASP A 76 -8.75 5.02 24.46
N ALA A 77 -7.86 5.95 24.10
CA ALA A 77 -7.95 6.70 22.85
C ALA A 77 -8.04 5.83 21.58
N TYR A 78 -7.67 4.55 21.65
CA TYR A 78 -7.78 3.57 20.55
C TYR A 78 -9.05 2.72 20.59
N GLU A 79 -10.00 2.98 21.49
CA GLU A 79 -11.30 2.29 21.51
C GLU A 79 -12.07 2.42 20.19
N CYS A 80 -11.92 3.55 19.49
CA CYS A 80 -12.50 3.74 18.16
C CYS A 80 -11.93 2.78 17.09
N LEU A 81 -10.80 2.13 17.38
CA LEU A 81 -10.14 1.15 16.52
C LEU A 81 -10.22 -0.29 17.08
N ASP A 82 -11.12 -0.58 18.03
CA ASP A 82 -11.32 -1.95 18.53
C ASP A 82 -11.82 -2.91 17.44
N ALA A 83 -12.48 -2.39 16.40
CA ALA A 83 -12.85 -3.14 15.19
C ALA A 83 -11.78 -3.08 14.08
N SER A 84 -10.55 -2.69 14.41
CA SER A 84 -9.43 -2.53 13.47
C SER A 84 -8.10 -2.96 14.09
N ARG A 85 -8.11 -3.93 14.99
CA ARG A 85 -6.88 -4.40 15.66
C ARG A 85 -5.90 -5.11 14.74
N PRO A 86 -6.31 -5.89 13.72
CA PRO A 86 -5.38 -6.38 12.70
C PRO A 86 -4.70 -5.24 11.90
N TRP A 87 -5.38 -4.10 11.71
CA TRP A 87 -4.75 -2.93 11.11
C TRP A 87 -3.64 -2.38 12.00
N LEU A 88 -3.86 -2.29 13.31
CA LEU A 88 -2.82 -1.89 14.26
C LEU A 88 -1.63 -2.85 14.22
N CYS A 89 -1.85 -4.17 14.13
CA CYS A 89 -0.78 -5.14 13.93
C CYS A 89 0.00 -4.85 12.64
N TYR A 90 -0.69 -4.73 11.50
CA TYR A 90 -0.07 -4.45 10.20
C TYR A 90 0.72 -3.14 10.20
N TRP A 91 0.09 -2.03 10.58
CA TRP A 91 0.72 -0.71 10.56
C TRP A 91 1.97 -0.67 11.43
N ILE A 92 1.93 -1.29 12.61
CA ILE A 92 3.07 -1.28 13.53
C ILE A 92 4.17 -2.21 13.03
N LEU A 93 3.84 -3.43 12.63
CA LEU A 93 4.83 -4.40 12.13
C LEU A 93 5.48 -3.92 10.83
N HIS A 94 4.71 -3.35 9.90
CA HIS A 94 5.26 -2.83 8.66
C HIS A 94 6.13 -1.60 8.91
N SER A 95 5.75 -0.72 9.85
CA SER A 95 6.61 0.41 10.23
C SER A 95 7.94 -0.08 10.82
N LEU A 96 7.92 -1.10 11.69
CA LEU A 96 9.14 -1.70 12.23
C LEU A 96 9.98 -2.38 11.14
N GLU A 97 9.32 -3.07 10.20
CA GLU A 97 9.95 -3.70 9.03
C GLU A 97 10.69 -2.67 8.17
N LEU A 98 10.05 -1.53 7.85
CA LEU A 98 10.67 -0.45 7.09
C LEU A 98 11.84 0.21 7.83
N LEU A 99 11.77 0.27 9.16
CA LEU A 99 12.84 0.75 10.01
C LEU A 99 13.94 -0.31 10.23
N GLU A 100 13.82 -1.49 9.63
CA GLU A 100 14.72 -2.64 9.81
C GLU A 100 14.90 -3.06 11.28
N GLU A 101 13.86 -2.82 12.09
CA GLU A 101 13.86 -3.14 13.52
C GLU A 101 13.39 -4.59 13.73
N PRO A 102 14.20 -5.44 14.39
CA PRO A 102 13.87 -6.85 14.54
C PRO A 102 12.68 -7.05 15.49
N ILE A 103 11.78 -7.96 15.12
CA ILE A 103 10.67 -8.39 15.98
C ILE A 103 11.11 -9.62 16.78
N PRO A 104 11.13 -9.59 18.13
CA PRO A 104 11.46 -10.76 18.92
C PRO A 104 10.52 -11.94 18.62
N ALA A 105 11.06 -13.16 18.50
CA ALA A 105 10.28 -14.35 18.12
C ALA A 105 9.05 -14.58 19.01
N ALA A 106 9.16 -14.32 20.32
CA ALA A 106 8.03 -14.41 21.25
C ALA A 106 6.92 -13.39 20.91
N VAL A 107 7.29 -12.16 20.57
CA VAL A 107 6.32 -11.12 20.15
C VAL A 107 5.65 -11.52 18.83
N ALA A 108 6.42 -12.08 17.89
CA ALA A 108 5.88 -12.56 16.63
C ALA A 108 4.84 -13.67 16.84
N SER A 109 5.15 -14.67 17.67
CA SER A 109 4.19 -15.74 18.02
C SER A 109 2.95 -15.21 18.74
N ASP A 110 3.11 -14.23 19.66
CA ASP A 110 1.95 -13.59 20.31
C ASP A 110 1.02 -12.92 19.28
N VAL A 111 1.58 -12.26 18.25
CA VAL A 111 0.79 -11.67 17.17
C VAL A 111 0.12 -12.75 16.32
N CYS A 112 0.82 -13.82 15.97
CA CYS A 112 0.23 -14.97 15.26
C CYS A 112 -0.99 -15.52 16.01
N GLN A 113 -0.84 -15.77 17.31
CA GLN A 113 -1.92 -16.26 18.16
C GLN A 113 -3.07 -15.26 18.25
N PHE A 114 -2.78 -13.96 18.41
CA PHE A 114 -3.81 -12.93 18.42
C PHE A 114 -4.61 -12.89 17.10
N LEU A 115 -3.94 -12.93 15.96
CA LEU A 115 -4.59 -12.94 14.65
C LEU A 115 -5.37 -14.24 14.40
N ALA A 116 -4.90 -15.38 14.91
CA ALA A 116 -5.64 -16.63 14.90
C ALA A 116 -6.99 -16.50 15.63
N HIS A 117 -7.03 -15.80 16.78
CA HIS A 117 -8.28 -15.51 17.50
C HIS A 117 -9.18 -14.49 16.78
N CYS A 118 -8.62 -13.69 15.86
CA CYS A 118 -9.38 -12.79 15.00
C CYS A 118 -9.91 -13.48 13.74
N GLN A 119 -9.42 -14.68 13.41
CA GLN A 119 -9.89 -15.42 12.24
C GLN A 119 -11.31 -15.95 12.48
N SER A 120 -12.20 -15.73 11.51
CA SER A 120 -13.58 -16.16 11.63
C SER A 120 -13.74 -17.65 11.30
N PRO A 121 -14.63 -18.38 12.00
CA PRO A 121 -14.98 -19.76 11.64
C PRO A 121 -15.55 -19.92 10.24
N THR A 122 -16.03 -18.84 9.60
CA THR A 122 -16.53 -18.83 8.21
C THR A 122 -15.51 -18.28 7.21
N GLY A 123 -14.26 -18.10 7.63
CA GLY A 123 -13.18 -17.57 6.79
C GLY A 123 -13.04 -16.05 6.84
N GLY A 124 -11.85 -15.59 6.44
CA GLY A 124 -11.43 -14.20 6.63
C GLY A 124 -11.09 -13.87 8.09
N PHE A 125 -10.62 -12.65 8.32
CA PHE A 125 -10.31 -12.12 9.65
C PHE A 125 -11.27 -10.97 10.00
N ALA A 126 -11.54 -10.84 11.29
CA ALA A 126 -12.39 -9.83 11.88
C ALA A 126 -11.57 -8.69 12.50
N GLY A 127 -12.23 -7.58 12.84
CA GLY A 127 -11.61 -6.42 13.48
C GLY A 127 -11.01 -6.66 14.87
N GLY A 128 -11.44 -7.75 15.51
CA GLY A 128 -10.95 -8.24 16.80
C GLY A 128 -11.60 -9.61 17.11
N PRO A 129 -11.18 -10.30 18.18
CA PRO A 129 -11.70 -11.62 18.52
C PRO A 129 -13.23 -11.62 18.69
N ARG A 130 -13.90 -12.61 18.10
CA ARG A 130 -15.36 -12.81 18.10
C ARG A 130 -16.18 -11.77 17.31
N GLN A 131 -15.54 -10.88 16.55
CA GLN A 131 -16.25 -10.01 15.61
C GLN A 131 -16.49 -10.72 14.27
N HIS A 132 -17.23 -10.08 13.36
CA HIS A 132 -17.49 -10.61 12.01
C HIS A 132 -16.30 -10.40 11.07
N ALA A 133 -16.10 -11.35 10.15
CA ALA A 133 -15.08 -11.24 9.12
C ALA A 133 -15.34 -10.04 8.21
N HIS A 134 -14.26 -9.36 7.82
CA HIS A 134 -14.31 -8.17 6.98
C HIS A 134 -13.03 -8.08 6.13
N LEU A 135 -13.15 -7.64 4.88
CA LEU A 135 -12.03 -7.61 3.93
C LEU A 135 -10.87 -6.71 4.38
N ALA A 136 -11.17 -5.56 5.00
CA ALA A 136 -10.12 -4.67 5.53
C ALA A 136 -9.21 -5.33 6.60
N PRO A 137 -9.72 -5.85 7.75
CA PRO A 137 -8.87 -6.58 8.68
C PRO A 137 -8.35 -7.91 8.12
N THR A 138 -9.00 -8.51 7.13
CA THR A 138 -8.46 -9.67 6.39
C THR A 138 -7.18 -9.31 5.64
N TYR A 139 -7.18 -8.21 4.89
CA TYR A 139 -5.98 -7.67 4.24
C TYR A 139 -4.87 -7.41 5.25
N ALA A 140 -5.19 -6.71 6.34
CA ALA A 140 -4.21 -6.34 7.35
C ALA A 140 -3.62 -7.58 8.06
N ALA A 141 -4.45 -8.55 8.45
CA ALA A 141 -4.00 -9.78 9.09
C ALA A 141 -3.08 -10.60 8.18
N VAL A 142 -3.45 -10.79 6.91
CA VAL A 142 -2.61 -11.54 5.96
C VAL A 142 -1.27 -10.83 5.75
N ASN A 143 -1.25 -9.52 5.54
CA ASN A 143 0.00 -8.78 5.42
C ASN A 143 0.85 -8.86 6.69
N ALA A 144 0.26 -8.72 7.88
CA ALA A 144 0.97 -8.86 9.15
C ALA A 144 1.61 -10.26 9.31
N LEU A 145 0.90 -11.32 8.95
CA LEU A 145 1.42 -12.68 8.96
C LEU A 145 2.55 -12.88 7.93
N CYS A 146 2.43 -12.26 6.74
CA CYS A 146 3.49 -12.28 5.74
C CYS A 146 4.76 -11.51 6.18
N ILE A 147 4.61 -10.39 6.89
CA ILE A 147 5.74 -9.65 7.47
C ILE A 147 6.50 -10.52 8.48
N ILE A 148 5.76 -11.22 9.36
CA ILE A 148 6.34 -12.18 10.31
C ILE A 148 7.05 -13.30 9.53
N GLY A 149 6.39 -13.86 8.52
CA GLY A 149 7.01 -14.71 7.50
C GLY A 149 7.53 -16.06 8.01
N THR A 150 7.05 -16.54 9.16
CA THR A 150 7.36 -17.86 9.71
C THR A 150 6.33 -18.90 9.24
N GLU A 151 6.71 -20.18 9.30
CA GLU A 151 5.78 -21.29 9.02
C GLU A 151 4.57 -21.29 9.98
N GLU A 152 4.75 -20.85 11.24
CA GLU A 152 3.64 -20.61 12.18
C GLU A 152 2.68 -19.55 11.63
N ALA A 153 3.20 -18.40 11.21
CA ALA A 153 2.39 -17.29 10.71
C ALA A 153 1.60 -17.68 9.44
N TYR A 154 2.25 -18.34 8.49
CA TYR A 154 1.57 -18.84 7.29
C TYR A 154 0.51 -19.89 7.63
N GLY A 155 0.82 -20.78 8.58
CA GLY A 155 -0.09 -21.83 9.06
C GLY A 155 -1.35 -21.32 9.77
N ILE A 156 -1.40 -20.06 10.20
CA ILE A 156 -2.62 -19.46 10.76
C ILE A 156 -3.72 -19.32 9.69
N ILE A 157 -3.37 -19.10 8.42
CA ILE A 157 -4.35 -18.75 7.39
C ILE A 157 -5.12 -20.00 6.92
N ASP A 158 -6.39 -20.14 7.30
CA ASP A 158 -7.30 -21.13 6.72
C ASP A 158 -7.68 -20.71 5.29
N ARG A 159 -6.91 -21.22 4.31
CA ARG A 159 -7.03 -20.86 2.89
C ARG A 159 -8.37 -21.29 2.27
N GLU A 160 -8.90 -22.43 2.67
CA GLU A 160 -10.16 -22.94 2.12
C GLU A 160 -11.32 -22.07 2.59
N ARG A 161 -11.39 -21.80 3.89
CA ARG A 161 -12.42 -20.89 4.42
C ARG A 161 -12.22 -19.47 3.94
N LEU A 162 -10.98 -18.99 3.80
CA LEU A 162 -10.72 -17.67 3.21
C LEU A 162 -11.32 -17.57 1.81
N LEU A 163 -11.13 -18.59 0.96
CA LEU A 163 -11.75 -18.63 -0.36
C LEU A 163 -13.28 -18.62 -0.29
N ASP A 164 -13.88 -19.37 0.63
CA ASP A 164 -15.33 -19.38 0.83
C ASP A 164 -15.86 -18.02 1.30
N PHE A 165 -15.14 -17.34 2.20
CA PHE A 165 -15.45 -15.96 2.58
C PHE A 165 -15.41 -15.03 1.37
N LEU A 166 -14.33 -15.04 0.57
CA LEU A 166 -14.21 -14.20 -0.62
C LEU A 166 -15.35 -14.46 -1.62
N ARG A 167 -15.78 -15.72 -1.80
CA ARG A 167 -16.96 -16.07 -2.61
C ARG A 167 -18.24 -15.51 -2.02
N SER A 168 -18.42 -15.57 -0.71
CA SER A 168 -19.63 -15.08 -0.03
C SER A 168 -19.82 -13.57 -0.16
N VAL A 169 -18.73 -12.82 -0.37
CA VAL A 169 -18.77 -11.37 -0.54
C VAL A 169 -18.69 -10.91 -2.00
N LYS A 170 -18.45 -11.81 -2.96
CA LYS A 170 -18.46 -11.51 -4.40
C LYS A 170 -19.87 -11.16 -4.89
N GLN A 171 -20.00 -10.08 -5.65
CA GLN A 171 -21.26 -9.62 -6.25
C GLN A 171 -21.36 -9.96 -7.75
N PRO A 172 -22.59 -10.05 -8.30
CA PRO A 172 -22.79 -10.36 -9.72
C PRO A 172 -22.20 -9.34 -10.70
N ASP A 173 -22.06 -8.07 -10.30
CA ASP A 173 -21.58 -6.99 -11.17
C ASP A 173 -20.06 -6.86 -11.24
N GLY A 174 -19.33 -7.79 -10.63
CA GLY A 174 -17.86 -7.77 -10.54
C GLY A 174 -17.32 -7.26 -9.21
N SER A 175 -18.11 -6.51 -8.44
CA SER A 175 -17.67 -5.94 -7.15
C SER A 175 -17.62 -6.97 -6.03
N PHE A 176 -17.12 -6.55 -4.86
CA PHE A 176 -17.22 -7.28 -3.60
C PHE A 176 -17.84 -6.37 -2.54
N VAL A 177 -18.65 -6.91 -1.62
CA VAL A 177 -18.99 -6.23 -0.36
C VAL A 177 -17.82 -6.35 0.62
N MET A 178 -17.61 -5.37 1.49
CA MET A 178 -16.52 -5.39 2.47
C MET A 178 -16.69 -6.49 3.52
N HIS A 179 -17.92 -6.83 3.85
CA HIS A 179 -18.31 -7.96 4.69
C HIS A 179 -19.73 -8.40 4.32
N VAL A 180 -20.20 -9.52 4.85
CA VAL A 180 -21.59 -9.97 4.63
C VAL A 180 -22.57 -8.90 5.10
N GLY A 181 -23.39 -8.38 4.18
CA GLY A 181 -24.34 -7.29 4.43
C GLY A 181 -23.73 -5.89 4.52
N GLY A 182 -22.44 -5.74 4.20
CA GLY A 182 -21.71 -4.47 4.24
C GLY A 182 -21.80 -3.63 2.98
N GLU A 183 -20.98 -2.58 2.94
CA GLU A 183 -20.87 -1.67 1.80
C GLU A 183 -20.04 -2.25 0.64
N VAL A 184 -20.17 -1.62 -0.53
CA VAL A 184 -19.37 -1.91 -1.72
C VAL A 184 -18.55 -0.68 -2.09
N ASP A 185 -17.24 -0.84 -2.24
CA ASP A 185 -16.36 0.08 -2.95
C ASP A 185 -15.04 -0.63 -3.32
N VAL A 186 -14.17 0.04 -4.08
CA VAL A 186 -12.96 -0.57 -4.66
C VAL A 186 -11.94 -1.06 -3.63
N ARG A 187 -12.06 -0.68 -2.35
CA ARG A 187 -11.24 -1.28 -1.27
C ARG A 187 -11.46 -2.79 -1.22
N SER A 188 -12.70 -3.26 -1.43
CA SER A 188 -13.03 -4.67 -1.35
C SER A 188 -12.32 -5.47 -2.44
N ALA A 189 -12.30 -4.96 -3.68
CA ALA A 189 -11.63 -5.59 -4.81
C ALA A 189 -10.12 -5.73 -4.55
N TYR A 190 -9.48 -4.68 -4.03
CA TYR A 190 -8.06 -4.72 -3.68
C TYR A 190 -7.77 -5.66 -2.52
N CYS A 191 -8.52 -5.56 -1.42
CA CYS A 191 -8.33 -6.44 -0.26
C CYS A 191 -8.48 -7.91 -0.66
N ALA A 192 -9.51 -8.24 -1.44
CA ALA A 192 -9.74 -9.59 -1.94
C ALA A 192 -8.62 -10.05 -2.88
N ALA A 193 -8.23 -9.24 -3.87
CA ALA A 193 -7.17 -9.57 -4.82
C ALA A 193 -5.82 -9.77 -4.11
N SER A 194 -5.48 -8.88 -3.17
CA SER A 194 -4.25 -8.93 -2.38
C SER A 194 -4.11 -10.24 -1.62
N VAL A 195 -5.11 -10.59 -0.80
CA VAL A 195 -5.02 -11.80 0.01
C VAL A 195 -5.12 -13.07 -0.84
N ALA A 196 -5.92 -13.05 -1.90
CA ALA A 196 -6.09 -14.19 -2.78
C ALA A 196 -4.80 -14.50 -3.57
N SER A 197 -4.08 -13.48 -4.04
CA SER A 197 -2.82 -13.67 -4.77
C SER A 197 -1.70 -14.12 -3.85
N LEU A 198 -1.52 -13.49 -2.68
CA LEU A 198 -0.48 -13.87 -1.71
C LEU A 198 -0.65 -15.32 -1.24
N THR A 199 -1.89 -15.73 -0.97
CA THR A 199 -2.20 -17.06 -0.41
C THR A 199 -2.48 -18.13 -1.47
N ASN A 200 -2.24 -17.84 -2.76
CA ASN A 200 -2.42 -18.77 -3.87
C ASN A 200 -3.83 -19.40 -3.92
N ILE A 201 -4.88 -18.58 -3.76
CA ILE A 201 -6.29 -18.97 -3.90
C ILE A 201 -7.04 -18.11 -4.94
N LEU A 202 -6.31 -17.27 -5.67
CA LEU A 202 -6.83 -16.51 -6.79
C LEU A 202 -7.27 -17.47 -7.90
N THR A 203 -8.54 -17.39 -8.31
CA THR A 203 -9.10 -18.17 -9.42
C THR A 203 -9.77 -17.26 -10.44
N PRO A 204 -9.80 -17.62 -11.75
CA PRO A 204 -10.48 -16.81 -12.76
C PRO A 204 -11.95 -16.53 -12.43
N LYS A 205 -12.66 -17.51 -11.86
CA LYS A 205 -14.08 -17.37 -11.51
C LYS A 205 -14.30 -16.41 -10.34
N LEU A 206 -13.38 -16.32 -9.39
CA LEU A 206 -13.51 -15.44 -8.23
C LEU A 206 -13.53 -13.97 -8.62
N PHE A 207 -12.73 -13.58 -9.61
CA PHE A 207 -12.59 -12.19 -10.08
C PHE A 207 -13.23 -11.95 -11.45
N GLU A 208 -14.16 -12.82 -11.85
CA GLU A 208 -14.97 -12.60 -13.05
C GLU A 208 -15.72 -11.25 -12.92
N ASP A 209 -15.67 -10.47 -14.01
CA ASP A 209 -16.20 -9.11 -14.14
C ASP A 209 -15.60 -8.04 -13.22
N THR A 210 -14.73 -8.40 -12.27
CA THR A 210 -14.07 -7.45 -11.37
C THR A 210 -13.24 -6.39 -12.12
N PRO A 211 -12.43 -6.74 -13.16
CA PRO A 211 -11.72 -5.73 -13.95
C PRO A 211 -12.66 -4.71 -14.64
N GLY A 212 -13.79 -5.18 -15.15
CA GLY A 212 -14.81 -4.33 -15.77
C GLY A 212 -15.47 -3.40 -14.75
N TRP A 213 -15.73 -3.90 -13.54
CA TRP A 213 -16.25 -3.09 -12.45
C TRP A 213 -15.27 -1.99 -12.00
N ILE A 214 -13.99 -2.34 -11.81
CA ILE A 214 -12.93 -1.37 -11.43
C ILE A 214 -12.77 -0.31 -12.53
N LEU A 215 -12.80 -0.71 -13.81
CA LEU A 215 -12.70 0.22 -14.94
C LEU A 215 -13.78 1.32 -14.88
N ARG A 216 -15.01 0.98 -14.51
CA ARG A 216 -16.10 1.96 -14.34
C ARG A 216 -15.88 2.93 -13.18
N CYS A 217 -14.96 2.64 -12.26
CA CYS A 217 -14.58 3.55 -11.19
C CYS A 217 -13.60 4.64 -11.65
N GLN A 218 -12.91 4.47 -12.79
CA GLN A 218 -12.10 5.53 -13.38
C GLN A 218 -13.02 6.61 -13.95
N ASN A 219 -12.79 7.88 -13.58
CA ASN A 219 -13.67 8.98 -13.95
C ASN A 219 -12.97 10.00 -14.88
N TRP A 220 -13.68 11.09 -15.18
CA TRP A 220 -13.23 12.17 -16.07
C TRP A 220 -11.95 12.89 -15.62
N GLU A 221 -11.59 12.79 -14.33
CA GLU A 221 -10.38 13.39 -13.79
C GLU A 221 -9.13 12.56 -14.14
N GLY A 222 -9.32 11.27 -14.44
CA GLY A 222 -8.27 10.28 -14.73
C GLY A 222 -7.96 9.32 -13.58
N GLY A 223 -8.24 9.69 -12.33
CA GLY A 223 -8.14 8.80 -11.17
C GLY A 223 -9.40 7.94 -10.98
N LEU A 224 -9.42 7.12 -9.91
CA LEU A 224 -10.56 6.25 -9.61
C LEU A 224 -11.30 6.68 -8.34
N GLY A 225 -12.62 6.63 -8.38
CA GLY A 225 -13.50 6.79 -7.23
C GLY A 225 -13.75 5.49 -6.47
N GLY A 226 -14.45 5.58 -5.34
CA GLY A 226 -14.80 4.40 -4.53
C GLY A 226 -15.74 3.44 -5.24
N VAL A 227 -16.73 3.98 -5.95
CA VAL A 227 -17.67 3.27 -6.82
C VAL A 227 -17.83 4.06 -8.13
N PRO A 228 -18.41 3.47 -9.18
CA PRO A 228 -18.63 4.16 -10.44
C PRO A 228 -19.35 5.50 -10.28
N GLY A 229 -18.80 6.55 -10.91
CA GLY A 229 -19.36 7.90 -10.91
C GLY A 229 -18.93 8.81 -9.76
N LEU A 230 -18.16 8.32 -8.77
CA LEU A 230 -17.64 9.17 -7.69
C LEU A 230 -16.34 9.90 -8.07
N GLU A 231 -16.01 10.93 -7.28
CA GLU A 231 -14.77 11.71 -7.36
C GLU A 231 -13.52 10.83 -7.21
N ALA A 232 -12.49 11.13 -7.98
CA ALA A 232 -11.23 10.42 -7.95
C ALA A 232 -10.50 10.68 -6.62
N HIS A 233 -9.98 9.64 -5.97
CA HIS A 233 -9.39 9.75 -4.64
C HIS A 233 -8.19 8.81 -4.46
N GLY A 234 -7.07 9.30 -3.93
CA GLY A 234 -5.79 8.59 -3.90
C GLY A 234 -5.86 7.17 -3.36
N GLY A 235 -6.54 6.98 -2.22
CA GLY A 235 -6.72 5.65 -1.63
C GLY A 235 -7.53 4.68 -2.52
N TYR A 236 -8.57 5.17 -3.21
CA TYR A 236 -9.39 4.34 -4.09
C TYR A 236 -8.69 4.11 -5.43
N THR A 237 -8.00 5.12 -5.97
CA THR A 237 -7.10 5.02 -7.11
C THR A 237 -6.03 3.96 -6.89
N PHE A 238 -5.36 3.95 -5.74
CA PHE A 238 -4.40 2.91 -5.37
C PHE A 238 -5.05 1.53 -5.35
N CYS A 239 -6.16 1.36 -4.61
CA CYS A 239 -6.84 0.08 -4.51
C CYS A 239 -7.21 -0.47 -5.89
N GLY A 240 -7.87 0.32 -6.74
CA GLY A 240 -8.27 -0.12 -8.06
C GLY A 240 -7.08 -0.43 -8.97
N THR A 241 -6.05 0.43 -8.99
CA THR A 241 -4.86 0.22 -9.83
C THR A 241 -4.08 -1.01 -9.39
N ALA A 242 -3.82 -1.17 -8.08
CA ALA A 242 -3.11 -2.32 -7.54
C ALA A 242 -3.87 -3.64 -7.76
N ALA A 243 -5.21 -3.62 -7.62
CA ALA A 243 -6.04 -4.77 -7.95
C ALA A 243 -5.93 -5.13 -9.44
N MET A 244 -5.97 -4.13 -10.35
CA MET A 244 -5.81 -4.37 -11.79
C MET A 244 -4.42 -4.93 -12.12
N VAL A 245 -3.36 -4.49 -11.44
CA VAL A 245 -2.00 -5.06 -11.57
C VAL A 245 -1.96 -6.52 -11.11
N ILE A 246 -2.57 -6.86 -9.97
CA ILE A 246 -2.65 -8.25 -9.49
C ILE A 246 -3.39 -9.14 -10.51
N LEU A 247 -4.45 -8.61 -11.12
CA LEU A 247 -5.27 -9.33 -12.10
C LEU A 247 -4.66 -9.34 -13.52
N GLY A 248 -3.56 -8.63 -13.76
CA GLY A 248 -2.94 -8.49 -15.08
C GLY A 248 -3.81 -7.75 -16.09
N LYS A 249 -4.62 -6.79 -15.62
CA LYS A 249 -5.62 -6.03 -16.38
C LYS A 249 -5.39 -4.52 -16.38
N GLU A 250 -4.23 -4.05 -15.93
CA GLU A 250 -3.90 -2.63 -15.85
C GLU A 250 -4.05 -1.87 -17.18
N HIS A 251 -3.77 -2.53 -18.32
CA HIS A 251 -3.93 -1.99 -19.68
C HIS A 251 -5.37 -1.59 -20.04
N MET A 252 -6.37 -2.02 -19.26
CA MET A 252 -7.77 -1.61 -19.47
C MET A 252 -8.03 -0.18 -18.99
N LEU A 253 -7.24 0.34 -18.06
CA LEU A 253 -7.38 1.71 -17.56
C LEU A 253 -6.83 2.71 -18.58
N ASP A 254 -7.35 3.94 -18.58
CA ASP A 254 -6.66 5.06 -19.23
C ASP A 254 -5.43 5.44 -18.38
N LEU A 255 -4.29 4.80 -18.68
CA LEU A 255 -3.04 4.99 -17.95
C LEU A 255 -2.49 6.42 -18.10
N LYS A 256 -2.75 7.09 -19.23
CA LYS A 256 -2.29 8.48 -19.46
C LYS A 256 -3.09 9.46 -18.61
N GLY A 257 -4.42 9.32 -18.60
CA GLY A 257 -5.30 10.06 -17.71
C GLY A 257 -4.94 9.85 -16.24
N LEU A 258 -4.71 8.59 -15.85
CA LEU A 258 -4.31 8.22 -14.49
C LEU A 258 -2.96 8.82 -14.09
N LEU A 259 -1.95 8.76 -14.96
CA LEU A 259 -0.64 9.38 -14.71
C LEU A 259 -0.80 10.89 -14.51
N ARG A 260 -1.47 11.58 -15.45
CA ARG A 260 -1.71 13.03 -15.36
C ARG A 260 -2.40 13.39 -14.05
N TRP A 261 -3.45 12.65 -13.68
CA TRP A 261 -4.17 12.87 -12.44
C TRP A 261 -3.26 12.73 -11.23
N THR A 262 -2.52 11.61 -11.15
CA THR A 262 -1.67 11.27 -10.00
C THR A 262 -0.57 12.30 -9.77
N VAL A 263 0.17 12.69 -10.81
CA VAL A 263 1.26 13.68 -10.66
C VAL A 263 0.74 15.05 -10.29
N SER A 264 -0.51 15.38 -10.67
CA SER A 264 -1.18 16.63 -10.29
C SER A 264 -1.66 16.65 -8.82
N ARG A 265 -1.48 15.54 -8.09
CA ARG A 265 -1.80 15.46 -6.64
C ARG A 265 -0.61 15.78 -5.76
N GLN A 266 0.60 15.90 -6.31
CA GLN A 266 1.73 16.39 -5.52
C GLN A 266 1.59 17.91 -5.34
N MET A 267 1.67 18.34 -4.10
CA MET A 267 1.46 19.73 -3.71
C MET A 267 2.72 20.53 -4.01
N ARG A 268 2.56 21.58 -4.83
CA ARG A 268 3.68 22.33 -5.38
C ARG A 268 4.49 23.06 -4.31
N TYR A 269 3.85 23.56 -3.26
CA TYR A 269 4.55 24.23 -2.16
C TYR A 269 5.01 23.21 -1.13
N GLU A 270 4.08 22.48 -0.52
CA GLU A 270 4.36 21.57 0.61
C GLU A 270 5.23 20.37 0.25
N GLY A 271 5.21 19.90 -1.00
CA GLY A 271 5.98 18.74 -1.49
C GLY A 271 5.32 17.37 -1.23
N GLY A 272 4.42 17.29 -0.25
CA GLY A 272 3.56 16.13 0.01
C GLY A 272 2.44 15.94 -1.03
N PHE A 273 1.52 15.02 -0.77
CA PHE A 273 0.39 14.76 -1.68
C PHE A 273 -0.97 15.10 -1.05
N GLN A 274 -1.92 15.56 -1.87
CA GLN A 274 -3.34 15.63 -1.52
C GLN A 274 -4.09 14.37 -1.99
N GLY A 275 -5.14 14.00 -1.28
CA GLY A 275 -5.97 12.84 -1.65
C GLY A 275 -6.83 13.06 -2.89
N ARG A 276 -7.26 14.30 -3.13
CA ARG A 276 -8.17 14.73 -4.19
C ARG A 276 -7.85 16.15 -4.60
N CYS A 277 -8.29 16.57 -5.78
CA CYS A 277 -8.11 17.94 -6.25
C CYS A 277 -8.72 18.94 -5.25
N ASN A 278 -8.05 20.09 -5.03
CA ASN A 278 -8.52 21.14 -4.12
C ASN A 278 -8.74 20.69 -2.66
N LYS A 279 -8.02 19.65 -2.22
CA LYS A 279 -7.96 19.23 -0.81
C LYS A 279 -6.56 19.45 -0.25
N LEU A 280 -6.46 19.48 1.07
CA LEU A 280 -5.18 19.74 1.74
C LEU A 280 -4.20 18.58 1.54
N VAL A 281 -2.91 18.89 1.66
CA VAL A 281 -1.83 17.89 1.81
C VAL A 281 -2.09 16.98 3.01
N ASP A 282 -1.69 15.71 2.93
CA ASP A 282 -1.72 14.77 4.06
C ASP A 282 -0.65 13.68 3.88
N GLY A 283 0.10 13.42 4.96
CA GLY A 283 1.21 12.48 5.03
C GLY A 283 0.86 11.06 4.60
N CYS A 284 -0.37 10.56 4.83
CA CYS A 284 -0.72 9.20 4.42
C CYS A 284 -0.77 9.03 2.89
N TYR A 285 -1.08 10.10 2.14
CA TYR A 285 -1.06 10.07 0.68
C TYR A 285 0.35 10.00 0.11
N SER A 286 1.39 10.14 0.94
CA SER A 286 2.77 9.80 0.55
C SER A 286 2.87 8.36 0.04
N PHE A 287 2.08 7.43 0.56
CA PHE A 287 1.98 6.08 -0.01
C PHE A 287 0.84 5.97 -1.03
N TRP A 288 -0.39 6.36 -0.67
CA TRP A 288 -1.55 6.12 -1.52
C TRP A 288 -1.47 6.80 -2.90
N GLN A 289 -0.79 7.95 -2.99
CA GLN A 289 -0.55 8.61 -4.28
C GLN A 289 0.81 8.20 -4.84
N ALA A 290 1.91 8.35 -4.09
CA ALA A 290 3.23 8.10 -4.67
C ALA A 290 3.45 6.63 -5.05
N GLY A 291 2.82 5.70 -4.34
CA GLY A 291 2.83 4.26 -4.64
C GLY A 291 2.17 3.89 -5.98
N LEU A 292 1.37 4.78 -6.58
CA LEU A 292 0.86 4.59 -7.94
C LEU A 292 1.95 4.72 -9.01
N LEU A 293 2.98 5.54 -8.78
CA LEU A 293 3.98 5.82 -9.80
C LEU A 293 4.87 4.61 -10.14
N PRO A 294 5.30 3.76 -9.17
CA PRO A 294 5.91 2.48 -9.48
C PRO A 294 4.99 1.52 -10.26
N LEU A 295 3.68 1.50 -9.94
CA LEU A 295 2.70 0.66 -10.66
C LEU A 295 2.53 1.13 -12.11
N LEU A 296 2.37 2.43 -12.32
CA LEU A 296 2.29 3.06 -13.64
C LEU A 296 3.58 2.86 -14.43
N HIS A 297 4.74 3.04 -13.80
CA HIS A 297 6.03 2.83 -14.46
C HIS A 297 6.14 1.39 -14.99
N ARG A 298 5.77 0.39 -14.18
CA ARG A 298 5.73 -1.01 -14.64
C ARG A 298 4.74 -1.23 -15.77
N ALA A 299 3.56 -0.61 -15.72
CA ALA A 299 2.56 -0.73 -16.77
C ALA A 299 3.07 -0.16 -18.10
N PHE A 300 3.55 1.09 -18.11
CA PHE A 300 4.14 1.72 -19.29
C PHE A 300 5.36 0.97 -19.82
N PHE A 301 6.21 0.43 -18.93
CA PHE A 301 7.38 -0.35 -19.34
C PHE A 301 6.98 -1.62 -20.08
N ARG A 302 5.93 -2.31 -19.62
CA ARG A 302 5.37 -3.49 -20.30
C ARG A 302 4.76 -3.15 -21.67
N ASP A 303 4.21 -1.96 -21.81
CA ASP A 303 3.67 -1.46 -23.09
C ASP A 303 4.78 -0.96 -24.04
N GLY A 304 6.05 -1.02 -23.62
CA GLY A 304 7.21 -0.66 -24.45
C GLY A 304 7.48 0.84 -24.54
N GLU A 305 7.03 1.64 -23.57
CA GLU A 305 7.25 3.08 -23.54
C GLU A 305 8.75 3.41 -23.39
N SER A 306 9.33 4.08 -24.38
CA SER A 306 10.78 4.34 -24.46
C SER A 306 11.21 5.56 -23.64
N GLU A 307 10.28 6.47 -23.32
CA GLU A 307 10.57 7.74 -22.64
C GLU A 307 10.61 7.60 -21.10
N LEU A 308 10.48 6.39 -20.57
CA LEU A 308 10.52 6.17 -19.13
C LEU A 308 11.92 6.45 -18.55
N SER A 309 11.94 7.21 -17.46
CA SER A 309 13.16 7.46 -16.69
C SER A 309 13.76 6.14 -16.16
N LEU A 310 15.06 5.95 -16.33
CA LEU A 310 15.79 4.80 -15.80
C LEU A 310 16.34 5.02 -14.37
N GLN A 311 15.97 6.13 -13.73
CA GLN A 311 16.58 6.54 -12.46
C GLN A 311 15.60 7.05 -11.41
N ARG A 312 14.40 7.51 -11.82
CA ARG A 312 13.47 8.22 -10.95
C ARG A 312 12.03 7.87 -11.28
N TRP A 313 11.19 7.93 -10.26
CA TRP A 313 9.75 7.90 -10.43
C TRP A 313 9.24 9.21 -11.00
N MET A 314 8.04 9.19 -11.59
CA MET A 314 7.42 10.35 -12.23
C MET A 314 6.78 11.31 -11.20
N PHE A 315 7.52 11.67 -10.15
CA PHE A 315 7.15 12.67 -9.16
C PHE A 315 8.40 13.29 -8.52
N GLU A 316 8.26 14.41 -7.82
CA GLU A 316 9.35 15.09 -7.12
C GLU A 316 9.73 14.31 -5.85
N GLN A 317 10.57 13.29 -6.00
CA GLN A 317 11.03 12.41 -4.91
C GLN A 317 11.67 13.21 -3.77
N GLN A 318 12.47 14.23 -4.07
CA GLN A 318 13.09 15.08 -3.05
C GLN A 318 12.05 15.86 -2.24
N ALA A 319 11.06 16.46 -2.91
CA ALA A 319 10.02 17.23 -2.24
C ALA A 319 9.18 16.37 -1.29
N LEU A 320 8.89 15.11 -1.67
CA LEU A 320 8.16 14.19 -0.80
C LEU A 320 8.99 13.82 0.45
N GLN A 321 10.29 13.56 0.29
CA GLN A 321 11.17 13.28 1.43
C GLN A 321 11.29 14.50 2.35
N GLU A 322 11.42 15.70 1.81
CA GLU A 322 11.43 16.96 2.58
C GLU A 322 10.15 17.12 3.40
N TYR A 323 8.97 16.94 2.78
CA TYR A 323 7.69 17.04 3.47
C TYR A 323 7.59 16.05 4.64
N ILE A 324 7.96 14.79 4.41
CA ILE A 324 7.86 13.75 5.45
C ILE A 324 8.83 14.04 6.60
N LEU A 325 10.11 14.27 6.29
CA LEU A 325 11.15 14.45 7.30
C LEU A 325 11.02 15.77 8.07
N LEU A 326 10.52 16.83 7.46
CA LEU A 326 10.40 18.13 8.12
C LEU A 326 9.04 18.35 8.77
N CYS A 327 7.95 17.89 8.15
CA CYS A 327 6.59 18.27 8.54
C CYS A 327 5.78 17.14 9.19
N CYS A 328 6.14 15.87 8.96
CA CYS A 328 5.30 14.73 9.36
C CYS A 328 5.83 13.94 10.55
N GLN A 329 6.91 14.39 11.21
CA GLN A 329 7.48 13.68 12.36
C GLN A 329 6.98 14.28 13.68
N ASN A 330 6.57 13.43 14.61
CA ASN A 330 6.39 13.84 15.99
C ASN A 330 7.73 13.68 16.76
N PRO A 331 8.21 14.72 17.47
CA PRO A 331 9.47 14.64 18.22
C PRO A 331 9.52 13.54 19.29
N ALA A 332 8.37 13.07 19.78
CA ALA A 332 8.27 11.98 20.74
C ALA A 332 8.09 10.59 20.09
N GLY A 333 8.18 10.48 18.77
CA GLY A 333 8.02 9.24 18.00
C GLY A 333 6.70 9.15 17.24
N GLY A 334 6.66 8.39 16.14
CA GLY A 334 5.49 8.30 15.26
C GLY A 334 5.39 9.46 14.27
N LEU A 335 4.65 9.23 13.19
CA LEU A 335 4.37 10.24 12.15
C LEU A 335 2.88 10.60 12.13
N LEU A 336 2.56 11.65 11.39
CA LEU A 336 1.27 12.35 11.43
C LEU A 336 0.83 12.82 10.03
N ASP A 337 -0.42 13.28 9.94
CA ASP A 337 -1.02 13.87 8.74
C ASP A 337 -0.24 15.12 8.25
N LYS A 338 -0.24 16.19 9.05
CA LYS A 338 0.40 17.48 8.78
C LYS A 338 0.68 18.22 10.10
N PRO A 339 1.54 19.26 10.13
CA PRO A 339 1.80 20.02 11.34
C PRO A 339 0.53 20.49 12.07
N GLY A 340 0.52 20.32 13.39
CA GLY A 340 -0.64 20.59 14.25
C GLY A 340 -1.62 19.42 14.43
N LYS A 341 -1.44 18.30 13.70
CA LYS A 341 -2.19 17.06 13.93
C LYS A 341 -1.47 16.13 14.91
N SER A 342 -2.23 15.26 15.56
CA SER A 342 -1.69 14.23 16.44
C SER A 342 -1.06 13.10 15.62
N ARG A 343 -0.06 12.42 16.22
CA ARG A 343 0.50 11.18 15.68
C ARG A 343 -0.48 10.02 15.84
N ASP A 344 -0.39 9.03 14.96
CA ASP A 344 -1.06 7.75 15.08
C ASP A 344 -0.31 6.66 14.28
N PHE A 345 -0.68 5.39 14.46
CA PHE A 345 -0.01 4.27 13.78
C PHE A 345 -0.31 4.21 12.28
N TYR A 346 -1.46 4.72 11.84
CA TYR A 346 -1.84 4.75 10.43
C TYR A 346 -0.89 5.68 9.64
N HIS A 347 -0.74 6.93 10.07
CA HIS A 347 0.18 7.88 9.45
C HIS A 347 1.64 7.46 9.64
N THR A 348 2.00 6.88 10.78
CA THR A 348 3.35 6.28 10.97
C THR A 348 3.67 5.27 9.88
N CYS A 349 2.75 4.33 9.61
CA CYS A 349 2.91 3.36 8.55
C CYS A 349 3.03 4.02 7.18
N TYR A 350 2.04 4.81 6.76
CA TYR A 350 1.97 5.28 5.38
C TYR A 350 2.94 6.43 5.04
N CYS A 351 3.35 7.24 6.02
CA CYS A 351 4.45 8.19 5.82
C CYS A 351 5.78 7.44 5.61
N LEU A 352 6.07 6.39 6.39
CA LEU A 352 7.27 5.58 6.20
C LEU A 352 7.22 4.80 4.87
N SER A 353 6.08 4.20 4.53
CA SER A 353 5.91 3.53 3.22
C SER A 353 6.13 4.49 2.06
N GLY A 354 5.58 5.72 2.14
CA GLY A 354 5.80 6.76 1.14
C GLY A 354 7.25 7.25 1.07
N LEU A 355 7.91 7.38 2.22
CA LEU A 355 9.34 7.71 2.30
C LEU A 355 10.19 6.64 1.62
N SER A 356 9.90 5.36 1.86
CA SER A 356 10.55 4.23 1.20
C SER A 356 10.34 4.27 -0.33
N VAL A 357 9.11 4.51 -0.80
CA VAL A 357 8.85 4.67 -2.26
C VAL A 357 9.65 5.85 -2.85
N ALA A 358 9.78 6.95 -2.11
CA ALA A 358 10.55 8.12 -2.56
C ALA A 358 12.07 7.89 -2.55
N GLN A 359 12.56 6.95 -1.75
CA GLN A 359 13.98 6.61 -1.64
C GLN A 359 14.43 5.61 -2.70
N HIS A 360 13.54 4.69 -3.09
CA HIS A 360 13.89 3.50 -3.86
C HIS A 360 13.24 3.49 -5.24
N PHE A 361 14.05 3.61 -6.28
CA PHE A 361 13.66 3.35 -7.66
C PHE A 361 14.14 1.95 -8.09
N GLY A 362 13.25 1.17 -8.67
CA GLY A 362 13.55 -0.19 -9.12
C GLY A 362 12.74 -0.61 -10.34
N ASN A 363 13.39 -0.97 -11.45
CA ASN A 363 12.72 -1.56 -12.60
C ASN A 363 13.59 -2.64 -13.26
N VAL A 364 13.12 -3.88 -13.26
CA VAL A 364 13.88 -5.06 -13.70
C VAL A 364 15.22 -5.14 -12.94
N ASP A 365 16.36 -4.99 -13.62
CA ASP A 365 17.70 -5.05 -13.01
C ASP A 365 18.20 -3.68 -12.54
N LEU A 366 17.50 -2.59 -12.89
CA LEU A 366 17.88 -1.24 -12.54
C LEU A 366 17.41 -0.91 -11.13
N HIS A 367 18.37 -0.55 -10.27
CA HIS A 367 18.12 -0.13 -8.90
C HIS A 367 18.86 1.18 -8.64
N ARG A 368 18.12 2.19 -8.17
CA ARG A 368 18.67 3.50 -7.82
C ARG A 368 18.07 3.95 -6.50
N GLU A 369 18.93 4.48 -5.66
CA GLU A 369 18.54 5.00 -4.36
C GLU A 369 18.83 6.50 -4.33
N PHE A 370 17.90 7.23 -3.73
CA PHE A 370 18.04 8.67 -3.52
C PHE A 370 17.62 8.95 -2.08
N ILE A 371 18.60 8.98 -1.18
CA ILE A 371 18.37 9.21 0.25
C ILE A 371 18.63 10.68 0.56
N LEU A 372 17.59 11.41 0.98
CA LEU A 372 17.74 12.79 1.42
C LEU A 372 18.27 12.85 2.86
N GLY A 373 19.21 13.76 3.13
CA GLY A 373 19.82 13.91 4.44
C GLY A 373 20.90 12.87 4.66
N LYS A 374 20.92 12.26 5.84
CA LYS A 374 21.93 11.27 6.19
C LYS A 374 21.53 9.87 5.74
N GLU A 375 22.54 9.03 5.59
CA GLU A 375 22.40 7.62 5.20
C GLU A 375 21.46 6.84 6.14
N GLU A 376 21.44 7.20 7.43
CA GLU A 376 20.58 6.58 8.45
C GLU A 376 19.08 6.85 8.24
N ASN A 377 18.71 7.74 7.30
CA ASN A 377 17.32 7.94 6.88
C ASN A 377 16.80 6.83 5.96
N ARG A 378 17.69 6.01 5.39
CA ARG A 378 17.34 4.90 4.50
C ARG A 378 16.38 3.93 5.18
N LEU A 379 15.24 3.69 4.55
CA LEU A 379 14.30 2.65 4.95
C LEU A 379 14.50 1.40 4.10
N ALA A 380 14.00 0.25 4.56
CA ALA A 380 13.84 -0.90 3.68
C ALA A 380 12.87 -0.58 2.51
N PRO A 381 13.05 -1.17 1.32
CA PRO A 381 12.13 -0.99 0.20
C PRO A 381 10.77 -1.64 0.49
N THR A 382 9.66 -1.03 0.08
CA THR A 382 8.31 -1.63 0.14
C THR A 382 7.81 -2.06 -1.23
N HIS A 383 7.11 -3.20 -1.32
CA HIS A 383 6.52 -3.66 -2.56
C HIS A 383 5.31 -2.79 -2.93
N PRO A 384 5.27 -2.15 -4.11
CA PRO A 384 4.28 -1.11 -4.43
C PRO A 384 2.85 -1.63 -4.54
N VAL A 385 2.64 -2.93 -4.76
CA VAL A 385 1.30 -3.55 -4.79
C VAL A 385 0.77 -3.92 -3.41
N TYR A 386 1.61 -4.44 -2.51
CA TYR A 386 1.16 -5.10 -1.26
C TYR A 386 1.50 -4.28 -0.01
N ASN A 387 2.38 -3.30 -0.14
CA ASN A 387 2.92 -2.49 0.94
C ASN A 387 3.43 -3.31 2.13
N ILE A 388 4.29 -4.27 1.82
CA ILE A 388 5.18 -5.03 2.71
C ILE A 388 6.51 -5.20 1.95
N CYS A 389 7.62 -5.50 2.62
CA CYS A 389 8.90 -5.57 1.91
C CYS A 389 8.91 -6.67 0.81
N PRO A 390 9.54 -6.42 -0.36
CA PRO A 390 9.53 -7.35 -1.50
C PRO A 390 9.95 -8.79 -1.17
N GLU A 391 10.90 -8.97 -0.25
CA GLU A 391 11.36 -10.27 0.23
C GLU A 391 10.28 -11.04 0.99
N LYS A 392 9.39 -10.34 1.71
CA LYS A 392 8.24 -10.98 2.38
C LYS A 392 7.19 -11.41 1.39
N VAL A 393 6.94 -10.60 0.35
CA VAL A 393 6.08 -11.00 -0.77
C VAL A 393 6.64 -12.26 -1.44
N ALA A 394 7.93 -12.27 -1.78
CA ALA A 394 8.57 -13.41 -2.42
C ALA A 394 8.51 -14.68 -1.55
N ALA A 395 8.82 -14.57 -0.26
CA ALA A 395 8.77 -15.69 0.67
C ALA A 395 7.35 -16.25 0.86
N ALA A 396 6.35 -15.37 1.01
CA ALA A 396 4.95 -15.77 1.13
C ALA A 396 4.47 -16.48 -0.14
N LEU A 397 4.73 -15.90 -1.32
CA LEU A 397 4.37 -16.52 -2.60
C LEU A 397 5.06 -17.89 -2.74
N GLN A 398 6.36 -18.00 -2.46
CA GLN A 398 7.08 -19.27 -2.52
C GLN A 398 6.51 -20.31 -1.55
N HIS A 399 6.06 -19.91 -0.36
CA HIS A 399 5.38 -20.81 0.57
C HIS A 399 4.04 -21.28 0.01
N PHE A 400 3.11 -20.36 -0.32
CA PHE A 400 1.76 -20.72 -0.71
C PHE A 400 1.65 -21.38 -2.09
N HIS A 401 2.60 -21.17 -3.00
CA HIS A 401 2.66 -21.87 -4.29
C HIS A 401 3.06 -23.35 -4.17
N ARG A 402 3.64 -23.77 -3.03
CA ARG A 402 3.88 -25.19 -2.74
C ARG A 402 2.59 -25.92 -2.32
N LEU A 403 1.54 -25.19 -1.96
CA LEU A 403 0.23 -25.74 -1.61
C LEU A 403 -0.68 -25.77 -2.85
N PRO A 404 -1.62 -26.73 -2.94
CA PRO A 404 -2.56 -26.77 -4.05
C PRO A 404 -3.45 -25.52 -4.07
N VAL A 405 -3.86 -25.10 -5.26
CA VAL A 405 -4.86 -24.04 -5.42
C VAL A 405 -6.20 -24.57 -4.88
N SER A 406 -6.67 -23.99 -3.78
CA SER A 406 -7.93 -24.39 -3.15
C SER A 406 -9.08 -24.23 -4.15
N GLY A 407 -9.91 -25.27 -4.31
CA GLY A 407 -11.08 -25.26 -5.20
C GLY A 407 -10.89 -25.89 -6.59
N GLN A 408 -9.69 -26.39 -6.94
CA GLN A 408 -9.57 -27.38 -8.01
C GLN A 408 -9.68 -28.78 -7.38
N SER A 409 -10.80 -29.48 -7.59
CA SER A 409 -10.87 -30.90 -7.22
C SER A 409 -9.77 -31.62 -8.00
N SER A 410 -8.86 -32.29 -7.30
CA SER A 410 -8.05 -33.34 -7.90
C SER A 410 -9.02 -34.40 -8.44
N ALA A 411 -9.33 -34.36 -9.74
CA ALA A 411 -9.93 -35.51 -10.38
C ALA A 411 -8.95 -36.68 -10.15
N PRO A 412 -9.39 -37.83 -9.59
CA PRO A 412 -8.52 -38.98 -9.50
C PRO A 412 -8.13 -39.35 -10.93
N SER A 413 -6.83 -39.42 -11.19
CA SER A 413 -6.29 -39.93 -12.44
C SER A 413 -6.78 -41.37 -12.62
N SER A 414 -7.85 -41.55 -13.38
CA SER A 414 -8.36 -42.86 -13.75
C SER A 414 -7.34 -43.52 -14.69
N SER A 415 -6.58 -44.45 -14.11
CA SER A 415 -6.17 -45.74 -14.69
C SER A 415 -6.00 -45.80 -16.21
N SER A 416 -4.72 -45.88 -16.63
CA SER A 416 -4.20 -46.75 -17.69
C SER A 416 -5.23 -47.35 -18.66
N HIS A 417 -5.43 -46.71 -19.80
CA HIS A 417 -5.85 -47.43 -21.00
C HIS A 417 -4.66 -48.27 -21.48
N GLN A 418 -4.64 -49.55 -21.09
CA GLN A 418 -3.92 -50.58 -21.83
C GLN A 418 -4.58 -50.71 -23.21
N GLN A 419 -3.82 -50.42 -24.27
CA GLN A 419 -4.15 -50.85 -25.62
C GLN A 419 -4.11 -52.39 -25.68
N PRO A 420 -5.08 -53.06 -26.30
CA PRO A 420 -4.94 -54.48 -26.62
C PRO A 420 -3.99 -54.63 -27.82
N ALA A 421 -2.99 -55.50 -27.66
CA ALA A 421 -2.12 -55.96 -28.74
C ALA A 421 -2.94 -56.72 -29.80
N PRO A 422 -2.62 -56.60 -31.11
CA PRO A 422 -3.28 -57.39 -32.12
C PRO A 422 -2.76 -58.84 -32.07
N ALA A 423 -3.70 -59.78 -31.95
CA ALA A 423 -3.46 -61.20 -32.09
C ALA A 423 -3.06 -61.52 -33.54
N ALA A 424 -2.01 -62.33 -33.68
CA ALA A 424 -1.65 -62.99 -34.91
C ALA A 424 -2.64 -64.12 -35.18
N ASP A 425 -3.26 -64.10 -36.35
CA ASP A 425 -3.83 -65.30 -36.99
C ASP A 425 -3.24 -65.39 -38.39
N GLY A 426 -2.74 -66.60 -38.70
CA GLY A 426 -2.12 -66.94 -39.97
C GLY A 426 -3.10 -67.55 -40.98
N GLU A 427 -2.48 -67.89 -42.12
CA GLU A 427 -2.94 -68.74 -43.23
C GLU A 427 -3.87 -68.10 -44.29
N LEU A 428 -3.31 -67.83 -45.49
CA LEU A 428 -3.47 -68.69 -46.68
C LEU A 428 -2.84 -68.04 -47.94
N SER A 429 -2.20 -68.90 -48.74
CA SER A 429 -1.55 -68.73 -50.07
C SER A 429 -0.22 -68.00 -50.17
#